data_AF-A0A2H9P739-F1
#
_entry.id   AF-A0A2H9P739-F1
#
_cell.length_a   1.000
_cell.length_b   1.000
_cell.length_c   1.000
_cell.angle_alpha   90.00
_cell.angle_beta   90.00
_cell.angle_gamma   90.00
#
_symmetry.space_group_name_H-M   'P 1'
#
loop_
_entity.id
_entity.type
_entity.pdbx_description
1 polymer ?
#
loop_
_entity_poly.entity_id
_entity_poly.type
_entity_poly.pdbx_seq_one_letter_code
_entity_poly.pdbx_strand_id
1 'polypeptide(L)'
;MEFAAMGNPNGVLLDIDGGVLAYARKSGNAVRYDAHSAIPARLKGRFDCTVIDPPWYYDDVRLFIARACALTKKGGTIYSSLPGLLTRPAIVRERLDFQKWLGRSGLVVAELRPCVEYEVPPFEMAAYGDIPQFSGAPWRRGDWLKLKKTGGEGGAGVRTKQQPRWLEYSFGRKRVFLRDEKGARFKGEKLRLSLVGGSMVLRTVSKRNPLVGRIDLWSSRNAVLHVDSGFRALKKILDACGKTGRLAGGGEKLAEFLAA
;
A
#
# COMPACT_ATOMS: atom_id res chain seq x y z
N MET A 1 13.12 5.99 -2.66
CA MET A 1 13.62 5.01 -3.65
C MET A 1 13.78 5.72 -5.00
N GLU A 2 14.99 6.17 -5.33
CA GLU A 2 15.30 6.77 -6.63
C GLU A 2 15.47 5.66 -7.68
N PHE A 3 14.38 5.26 -8.32
CA PHE A 3 14.44 4.36 -9.48
C PHE A 3 15.05 5.02 -10.73
N ALA A 4 15.21 6.34 -10.73
CA ALA A 4 15.53 7.14 -11.92
C ALA A 4 17.03 7.15 -12.30
N ALA A 5 17.94 6.80 -11.38
CA ALA A 5 19.37 6.95 -11.62
C ALA A 5 20.01 5.82 -12.45
N MET A 6 19.33 4.68 -12.64
CA MET A 6 19.89 3.51 -13.33
C MET A 6 19.02 3.08 -14.51
N GLY A 7 18.68 4.02 -15.40
CA GLY A 7 17.81 3.84 -16.57
C GLY A 7 18.13 2.59 -17.40
N ASN A 8 17.63 1.44 -16.96
CA ASN A 8 17.70 0.19 -17.68
C ASN A 8 16.51 0.21 -18.64
N PRO A 9 16.73 0.34 -19.96
CA PRO A 9 15.63 0.43 -20.94
C PRO A 9 14.71 -0.80 -20.92
N ASN A 10 15.18 -1.91 -20.36
CA ASN A 10 14.44 -3.17 -20.25
C ASN A 10 13.72 -3.35 -18.90
N GLY A 11 13.91 -2.41 -17.96
CA GLY A 11 13.18 -2.38 -16.68
C GLY A 11 11.71 -2.00 -16.87
N VAL A 12 10.83 -2.58 -16.05
CA VAL A 12 9.41 -2.24 -16.01
C VAL A 12 8.99 -2.06 -14.56
N LEU A 13 8.49 -0.87 -14.20
CA LEU A 13 7.88 -0.61 -12.91
C LEU A 13 6.39 -1.00 -12.93
N LEU A 14 5.96 -1.73 -11.91
CA LEU A 14 4.56 -2.08 -11.69
C LEU A 14 4.08 -1.43 -10.39
N ASP A 15 3.10 -0.54 -10.48
CA ASP A 15 2.54 0.12 -9.30
C ASP A 15 1.04 0.42 -9.50
N ILE A 16 0.30 0.53 -8.41
CA ILE A 16 -1.12 0.94 -8.41
C ILE A 16 -1.27 2.47 -8.39
N ASP A 17 -0.27 3.16 -7.83
CA ASP A 17 -0.25 4.59 -7.58
C ASP A 17 0.04 5.38 -8.87
N GLY A 18 -0.92 6.21 -9.28
CA GLY A 18 -0.82 7.01 -10.50
C GLY A 18 0.31 8.05 -10.47
N GLY A 19 0.62 8.60 -9.29
CA GLY A 19 1.67 9.59 -9.10
C GLY A 19 3.06 8.96 -9.22
N VAL A 20 3.27 7.79 -8.61
CA VAL A 20 4.50 7.00 -8.76
C VAL A 20 4.73 6.66 -10.23
N LEU A 21 3.69 6.17 -10.92
CA LEU A 21 3.78 5.84 -12.35
C LEU A 21 4.08 7.07 -13.21
N ALA A 22 3.45 8.21 -12.94
CA ALA A 22 3.70 9.44 -13.68
C ALA A 22 5.14 9.92 -13.52
N TYR A 23 5.72 9.80 -12.31
CA TYR A 23 7.13 10.07 -12.07
C TYR A 23 8.04 9.08 -12.82
N ALA A 24 7.79 7.78 -12.67
CA ALA A 24 8.61 6.73 -13.29
C ALA A 24 8.60 6.74 -14.82
N ARG A 25 7.49 7.15 -15.44
CA ARG A 25 7.39 7.29 -16.91
C ARG A 25 8.33 8.34 -17.49
N LYS A 26 8.82 9.28 -16.68
CA LYS A 26 9.82 10.26 -17.13
C LYS A 26 11.17 9.60 -17.45
N SER A 27 11.44 8.42 -16.89
CA SER A 27 12.75 7.76 -16.97
C SER A 27 12.69 6.29 -17.40
N GLY A 28 11.52 5.75 -17.76
CA GLY A 28 11.41 4.36 -18.20
C GLY A 28 9.99 3.81 -18.35
N ASN A 29 9.88 2.49 -18.45
CA ASN A 29 8.60 1.80 -18.64
C ASN A 29 7.88 1.62 -17.30
N ALA A 30 6.62 2.04 -17.23
CA ALA A 30 5.79 1.88 -16.04
C ALA A 30 4.34 1.52 -16.39
N VAL A 31 3.85 0.44 -15.80
CA VAL A 31 2.53 -0.14 -16.05
C VAL A 31 1.71 -0.08 -14.77
N ARG A 32 0.48 0.42 -14.88
CA ARG A 32 -0.45 0.39 -13.76
C ARG A 32 -0.85 -1.05 -13.47
N TYR A 33 -0.62 -1.50 -12.25
CA TYR A 33 -0.84 -2.88 -11.83
C TYR A 33 -1.17 -2.96 -10.35
N ASP A 34 -2.25 -3.64 -10.01
CA ASP A 34 -2.60 -4.01 -8.64
C ASP A 34 -2.09 -5.43 -8.36
N ALA A 35 -1.27 -5.60 -7.33
CA ALA A 35 -0.74 -6.91 -6.92
C ALA A 35 -1.84 -7.93 -6.60
N HIS A 36 -3.04 -7.49 -6.19
CA HIS A 36 -4.21 -8.35 -5.98
C HIS A 36 -4.85 -8.84 -7.27
N SER A 37 -4.57 -8.21 -8.41
CA SER A 37 -4.98 -8.68 -9.74
C SER A 37 -4.04 -9.79 -10.25
N ALA A 38 -4.47 -10.49 -11.30
CA ALA A 38 -3.61 -11.42 -12.02
C ALA A 38 -2.51 -10.67 -12.77
N ILE A 39 -1.31 -11.25 -12.87
CA ILE A 39 -0.22 -10.64 -13.65
C ILE A 39 -0.62 -10.52 -15.13
N PRO A 40 -0.23 -9.44 -15.83
CA PRO A 40 -0.41 -9.36 -17.27
C PRO A 40 0.34 -10.50 -17.97
N ALA A 41 -0.35 -11.27 -18.82
CA ALA A 41 0.23 -12.46 -19.47
C ALA A 41 1.54 -12.16 -20.22
N ARG A 42 1.63 -10.99 -20.88
CA ARG A 42 2.82 -10.51 -21.60
C ARG A 42 4.07 -10.31 -20.74
N LEU A 43 3.93 -10.27 -19.42
CA LEU A 43 5.02 -10.05 -18.46
C LEU A 43 5.44 -11.34 -17.73
N LYS A 44 4.69 -12.44 -17.90
CA LYS A 44 4.96 -13.71 -17.22
C LYS A 44 6.33 -14.25 -17.64
N GLY A 45 7.17 -14.58 -16.66
CA GLY A 45 8.49 -15.19 -16.87
C GLY A 45 9.42 -14.38 -17.77
N ARG A 46 9.31 -13.05 -17.77
CA ARG A 46 10.05 -12.19 -18.72
C ARG A 46 11.33 -11.58 -18.14
N PHE A 47 11.51 -11.61 -16.82
CA PHE A 47 12.57 -10.86 -16.15
C PHE A 47 13.62 -11.76 -15.51
N ASP A 48 14.89 -11.41 -15.67
CA ASP A 48 16.01 -12.09 -15.00
C ASP A 48 16.10 -11.71 -13.51
N CYS A 49 15.58 -10.53 -13.17
CA CYS A 49 15.56 -9.97 -11.83
C CYS A 49 14.20 -9.32 -11.55
N THR A 50 13.67 -9.47 -10.33
CA THR A 50 12.50 -8.73 -9.86
C THR A 50 12.77 -8.19 -8.46
N VAL A 51 12.46 -6.91 -8.22
CA VAL A 51 12.61 -6.26 -6.91
C VAL A 51 11.22 -5.86 -6.43
N ILE A 52 10.90 -6.18 -5.19
CA ILE A 52 9.61 -5.87 -4.57
C ILE A 52 9.83 -5.28 -3.18
N ASP A 53 8.93 -4.39 -2.79
CA ASP A 53 8.85 -3.82 -1.46
C ASP A 53 7.42 -4.00 -0.93
N PRO A 54 7.06 -5.21 -0.45
CA PRO A 54 5.70 -5.49 -0.05
C PRO A 54 5.32 -4.74 1.22
N PRO A 55 4.02 -4.42 1.41
CA PRO A 55 3.50 -4.15 2.73
C PRO A 55 3.88 -5.28 3.69
N TRP A 56 4.35 -4.94 4.88
CA TRP A 56 4.86 -5.91 5.86
C TRP A 56 3.78 -6.75 6.55
N TYR A 57 2.67 -7.08 5.89
CA TYR A 57 1.69 -8.06 6.38
C TYR A 57 1.98 -9.42 5.76
N TYR A 58 1.77 -10.51 6.52
CA TYR A 58 2.12 -11.86 6.07
C TYR A 58 1.50 -12.25 4.71
N ASP A 59 0.20 -11.98 4.54
CA ASP A 59 -0.51 -12.25 3.27
C ASP A 59 0.04 -11.40 2.11
N ASP A 60 0.36 -10.13 2.37
CA ASP A 60 0.87 -9.18 1.36
C ASP A 60 2.29 -9.57 0.91
N VAL A 61 3.17 -9.96 1.84
CA VAL A 61 4.51 -10.47 1.53
C VAL A 61 4.42 -11.71 0.62
N ARG A 62 3.57 -12.68 0.95
CA ARG A 62 3.38 -13.89 0.14
C ARG A 62 2.80 -13.56 -1.23
N LEU A 63 1.85 -12.62 -1.29
CA LEU A 63 1.26 -12.16 -2.55
C LEU A 63 2.31 -11.57 -3.47
N PHE A 64 3.08 -10.60 -2.99
CA PHE A 64 4.11 -9.94 -3.79
C PHE A 64 5.20 -10.90 -4.24
N ILE A 65 5.64 -11.83 -3.38
CA ILE A 65 6.61 -12.86 -3.79
C ILE A 65 6.03 -13.80 -4.84
N ALA A 66 4.75 -14.16 -4.74
CA ALA A 66 4.08 -14.95 -5.79
C ALA A 66 4.02 -14.18 -7.12
N ARG A 67 3.73 -12.88 -7.09
CA ARG A 67 3.75 -12.02 -8.29
C ARG A 67 5.15 -11.92 -8.87
N ALA A 68 6.16 -11.70 -8.03
CA ALA A 68 7.55 -11.66 -8.45
C ALA A 68 7.96 -12.98 -9.09
N CYS A 69 7.66 -14.12 -8.45
CA CYS A 69 7.96 -15.43 -9.02
C CYS A 69 7.30 -15.64 -10.39
N ALA A 70 6.06 -15.21 -10.57
CA ALA A 70 5.38 -15.34 -11.85
C ALA A 70 6.00 -14.43 -12.95
N LEU A 71 6.59 -13.29 -12.58
CA LEU A 71 7.29 -12.37 -13.50
C LEU A 71 8.72 -12.81 -13.81
N THR A 72 9.39 -13.46 -12.86
CA THR A 72 10.79 -13.88 -12.97
C THR A 72 10.95 -15.18 -13.78
N LYS A 73 11.95 -15.22 -14.67
CA LYS A 73 12.35 -16.42 -15.42
C LYS A 73 12.85 -17.53 -14.47
N LYS A 74 12.78 -18.79 -14.90
CA LYS A 74 13.50 -19.88 -14.22
C LYS A 74 14.99 -19.54 -14.19
N GLY A 75 15.64 -19.71 -13.05
CA GLY A 75 17.03 -19.29 -12.85
C GLY A 75 17.20 -17.78 -12.63
N GLY A 76 16.14 -16.99 -12.59
CA GLY A 76 16.20 -15.58 -12.21
C GLY A 76 16.25 -15.36 -10.69
N THR A 77 16.36 -14.10 -10.29
CA THR A 77 16.51 -13.68 -8.89
C THR A 77 15.38 -12.74 -8.48
N ILE A 78 14.88 -12.91 -7.25
CA ILE A 78 13.89 -12.00 -6.65
C ILE A 78 14.52 -11.36 -5.42
N TYR A 79 14.35 -10.06 -5.28
CA TYR A 79 14.76 -9.30 -4.11
C TYR A 79 13.52 -8.73 -3.42
N SER A 80 13.45 -8.86 -2.11
CA SER A 80 12.34 -8.37 -1.30
C SER A 80 12.84 -7.76 -0.01
N SER A 81 12.17 -6.71 0.45
CA SER A 81 12.19 -6.38 1.88
C SER A 81 11.31 -7.37 2.65
N LEU A 82 11.65 -7.62 3.91
CA LEU A 82 10.84 -8.37 4.86
C LEU A 82 10.79 -7.64 6.21
N PRO A 83 9.70 -7.77 6.97
CA PRO A 83 9.68 -7.35 8.36
C PRO A 83 10.76 -8.12 9.14
N GLY A 84 11.63 -7.36 9.82
CA GLY A 84 12.64 -7.91 10.71
C GLY A 84 12.03 -8.59 11.93
N LEU A 85 12.85 -9.32 12.68
CA LEU A 85 12.43 -9.84 13.99
C LEU A 85 12.03 -8.69 14.93
N LEU A 86 11.19 -9.01 15.92
CA LEU A 86 10.64 -8.05 16.89
C LEU A 86 9.73 -6.93 16.31
N THR A 87 9.44 -6.93 15.01
CA THR A 87 8.49 -5.97 14.40
C THR A 87 7.04 -6.14 14.90
N ARG A 88 6.67 -7.32 15.41
CA ARG A 88 5.37 -7.62 16.04
C ARG A 88 5.40 -8.96 16.78
N PRO A 89 4.47 -9.21 17.73
CA PRO A 89 4.47 -10.44 18.53
C PRO A 89 4.45 -11.75 17.71
N ALA A 90 3.71 -11.79 16.61
CA ALA A 90 3.56 -12.99 15.78
C ALA A 90 4.71 -13.24 14.79
N ILE A 91 5.71 -12.34 14.69
CA ILE A 91 6.67 -12.34 13.59
C ILE A 91 7.48 -13.63 13.49
N VAL A 92 7.87 -14.23 14.62
CA VAL A 92 8.64 -15.48 14.62
C VAL A 92 7.85 -16.61 13.97
N ARG A 93 6.57 -16.77 14.35
CA ARG A 93 5.68 -17.77 13.75
C ARG A 93 5.47 -17.48 12.25
N GLU A 94 5.20 -16.23 11.90
CA GLU A 94 5.06 -15.82 10.50
C GLU A 94 6.30 -16.15 9.67
N ARG A 95 7.51 -15.96 10.20
CA ARG A 95 8.76 -16.27 9.51
C ARG A 95 8.97 -17.78 9.31
N LEU A 96 8.65 -18.60 10.31
CA LEU A 96 8.68 -20.06 10.19
C LEU A 96 7.68 -20.56 9.14
N ASP A 97 6.45 -20.04 9.15
CA ASP A 97 5.43 -20.41 8.17
C ASP A 97 5.78 -19.92 6.76
N PHE A 98 6.40 -18.74 6.66
CA PHE A 98 6.93 -18.22 5.41
C PHE A 98 8.05 -19.11 4.83
N GLN A 99 8.99 -19.57 5.67
CA GLN A 99 10.04 -20.50 5.24
C GLN A 99 9.46 -21.83 4.73
N LYS A 100 8.48 -22.41 5.44
CA LYS A 100 7.76 -23.62 5.00
C LYS A 100 7.06 -23.40 3.66
N TRP A 101 6.43 -22.24 3.49
CA TRP A 101 5.76 -21.88 2.24
C TRP A 101 6.75 -21.72 1.09
N LEU A 102 7.90 -21.07 1.29
CA LEU A 102 8.96 -20.95 0.28
C LEU A 102 9.45 -22.31 -0.21
N GLY A 103 9.63 -23.28 0.70
CA GLY A 103 10.05 -24.64 0.36
C GLY A 103 9.11 -25.38 -0.61
N ARG A 104 7.85 -24.95 -0.73
CA ARG A 104 6.84 -25.49 -1.67
C ARG A 104 6.63 -24.63 -2.91
N SER A 105 7.37 -23.53 -3.04
CA SER A 105 7.12 -22.48 -4.04
C SER A 105 8.08 -22.49 -5.22
N GLY A 106 9.05 -23.43 -5.26
CA GLY A 106 10.10 -23.44 -6.27
C GLY A 106 11.09 -22.26 -6.15
N LEU A 107 11.20 -21.73 -4.93
CA LEU A 107 12.08 -20.64 -4.54
C LEU A 107 13.05 -21.13 -3.47
N VAL A 108 14.30 -20.71 -3.56
CA VAL A 108 15.33 -20.99 -2.56
C VAL A 108 15.85 -19.67 -2.02
N VAL A 109 16.02 -19.58 -0.70
CA VAL A 109 16.67 -18.43 -0.05
C VAL A 109 18.16 -18.48 -0.38
N ALA A 110 18.62 -17.51 -1.15
CA ALA A 110 20.03 -17.35 -1.46
C ALA A 110 20.73 -16.45 -0.44
N GLU A 111 20.01 -15.50 0.15
CA GLU A 111 20.56 -14.54 1.10
C GLU A 111 19.47 -13.91 1.96
N LEU A 112 19.81 -13.62 3.21
CA LEU A 112 18.97 -12.87 4.14
C LEU A 112 19.86 -12.00 5.03
N ARG A 113 19.66 -10.68 5.02
CA ARG A 113 20.47 -9.73 5.83
C ARG A 113 19.62 -8.65 6.51
N PRO A 114 19.84 -8.31 7.78
CA PRO A 114 19.12 -7.22 8.46
C PRO A 114 19.69 -5.85 8.10
N CYS A 115 19.40 -5.35 6.90
CA CYS A 115 20.00 -4.11 6.38
C CYS A 115 19.00 -3.14 5.73
N VAL A 116 17.70 -3.34 5.91
CA VAL A 116 16.68 -2.43 5.39
C VAL A 116 16.24 -1.47 6.49
N GLU A 117 16.23 -0.18 6.20
CA GLU A 117 15.72 0.86 7.10
C GLU A 117 14.73 1.75 6.33
N TYR A 118 13.61 2.11 6.98
CA TYR A 118 12.60 2.99 6.38
C TYR A 118 12.56 4.32 7.12
N GLU A 119 12.53 5.39 6.33
CA GLU A 119 12.12 6.70 6.80
C GLU A 119 10.69 6.67 7.34
N VAL A 120 10.41 7.54 8.31
CA VAL A 120 9.08 7.69 8.87
C VAL A 120 8.21 8.47 7.88
N PRO A 121 7.14 7.86 7.33
CA PRO A 121 6.29 8.55 6.38
C PRO A 121 5.40 9.61 7.08
N PRO A 122 4.89 10.61 6.33
CA PRO A 122 4.08 11.69 6.89
C PRO A 122 2.84 11.25 7.68
N PHE A 123 2.20 10.14 7.29
CA PHE A 123 1.02 9.63 8.00
C PHE A 123 1.37 9.02 9.37
N GLU A 124 2.61 8.54 9.57
CA GLU A 124 3.08 8.11 10.89
C GLU A 124 3.51 9.28 11.74
N MET A 125 4.15 10.29 11.14
CA MET A 125 4.41 11.56 11.82
C MET A 125 3.11 12.15 12.36
N ALA A 126 2.03 12.10 11.59
CA ALA A 126 0.72 12.55 12.05
C ALA A 126 0.11 11.64 13.12
N ALA A 127 0.27 10.31 13.01
CA ALA A 127 -0.34 9.36 13.93
C ALA A 127 0.34 9.30 15.31
N TYR A 128 1.65 9.56 15.37
CA TYR A 128 2.50 9.36 16.55
C TYR A 128 3.23 10.62 17.01
N GLY A 129 3.10 11.73 16.30
CA GLY A 129 3.85 12.98 16.57
C GLY A 129 3.56 13.62 17.92
N ASP A 130 2.51 13.20 18.61
CA ASP A 130 2.18 13.67 19.96
C ASP A 130 2.69 12.73 21.07
N ILE A 131 3.32 11.61 20.72
CA ILE A 131 4.03 10.74 21.67
C ILE A 131 5.37 11.42 22.00
N PRO A 132 5.64 11.81 23.26
CA PRO A 132 6.84 12.57 23.61
C PRO A 132 8.17 11.90 23.23
N GLN A 133 8.20 10.56 23.22
CA GLN A 133 9.38 9.76 22.88
C GLN A 133 9.57 9.55 21.37
N PHE A 134 8.59 9.95 20.54
CA PHE A 134 8.65 9.74 19.11
C PHE A 134 9.39 10.91 18.42
N SER A 135 10.62 10.65 18.00
CA SER A 135 11.48 11.66 17.38
C SER A 135 11.30 11.80 15.86
N GLY A 136 10.49 10.93 15.23
CA GLY A 136 10.42 10.82 13.77
C GLY A 136 11.65 10.22 13.12
N ALA A 137 12.65 9.77 13.90
CA ALA A 137 13.80 9.04 13.38
C ALA A 137 13.37 7.68 12.80
N PRO A 138 14.08 7.16 11.78
CA PRO A 138 13.86 5.82 11.25
C PRO A 138 13.91 4.77 12.36
N TRP A 139 12.77 4.13 12.63
CA TRP A 139 12.63 3.11 13.67
C TRP A 139 12.28 1.74 13.11
N ARG A 140 11.91 1.69 11.82
CA ARG A 140 11.59 0.44 11.14
C ARG A 140 12.80 -0.14 10.47
N ARG A 141 13.22 -1.28 11.00
CA ARG A 141 14.29 -2.11 10.45
C ARG A 141 13.74 -3.43 9.94
N GLY A 142 14.26 -3.86 8.82
CA GLY A 142 13.83 -5.06 8.12
C GLY A 142 14.99 -5.83 7.52
N ASP A 143 14.64 -6.97 6.94
CA ASP A 143 15.60 -7.84 6.29
C ASP A 143 15.53 -7.67 4.77
N TRP A 144 16.69 -7.67 4.14
CA TRP A 144 16.88 -7.87 2.72
C TRP A 144 16.88 -9.36 2.42
N LEU A 145 15.94 -9.80 1.59
CA LEU A 145 15.80 -11.17 1.15
C LEU A 145 16.16 -11.30 -0.32
N LYS A 146 17.07 -12.23 -0.63
CA LYS A 146 17.36 -12.67 -2.00
C LYS A 146 16.86 -14.10 -2.18
N LEU A 147 16.02 -14.29 -3.18
CA LEU A 147 15.50 -15.60 -3.58
C LEU A 147 16.01 -15.97 -4.97
N LYS A 148 16.33 -17.24 -5.17
CA LYS A 148 16.58 -17.82 -6.48
C LYS A 148 15.37 -18.62 -6.93
N LYS A 149 14.89 -18.38 -8.15
CA LYS A 149 13.82 -19.19 -8.74
C LYS A 149 14.41 -20.46 -9.36
N THR A 150 14.16 -21.61 -8.74
CA THR A 150 14.65 -22.91 -9.22
C THR A 150 13.62 -23.65 -10.07
N GLY A 151 12.32 -23.39 -9.88
CA GLY A 151 11.24 -24.00 -10.63
C GLY A 151 9.86 -23.48 -10.20
N GLY A 152 8.79 -24.08 -10.72
CA GLY A 152 7.40 -23.74 -10.36
C GLY A 152 6.92 -22.36 -10.82
N GLU A 153 5.62 -22.12 -10.68
CA GLU A 153 5.02 -20.80 -10.96
C GLU A 153 5.12 -19.82 -9.77
N GLY A 154 5.51 -20.33 -8.59
CA GLY A 154 5.40 -19.61 -7.31
C GLY A 154 3.95 -19.38 -6.90
N GLY A 155 3.68 -19.17 -5.61
CA GLY A 155 2.36 -18.72 -5.18
C GLY A 155 1.34 -19.80 -4.85
N ALA A 156 1.74 -21.05 -4.67
CA ALA A 156 0.83 -22.08 -4.16
C ALA A 156 0.15 -21.61 -2.85
N GLY A 157 -1.19 -21.62 -2.84
CA GLY A 157 -1.99 -21.23 -1.69
C GLY A 157 -1.99 -19.74 -1.34
N VAL A 158 -1.60 -18.85 -2.25
CA VAL A 158 -1.80 -17.40 -2.09
C VAL A 158 -3.22 -17.05 -2.52
N ARG A 159 -4.03 -16.61 -1.56
CA ARG A 159 -5.39 -16.13 -1.83
C ARG A 159 -5.36 -14.63 -2.07
N THR A 160 -5.97 -14.18 -3.15
CA THR A 160 -6.29 -12.77 -3.34
C THR A 160 -7.58 -12.46 -2.59
N LYS A 161 -7.52 -11.53 -1.64
CA LYS A 161 -8.74 -10.95 -1.04
C LYS A 161 -9.21 -9.82 -1.94
N GLN A 162 -10.51 -9.71 -2.18
CA GLN A 162 -11.05 -8.49 -2.76
C GLN A 162 -10.83 -7.36 -1.76
N GLN A 163 -10.04 -6.38 -2.15
CA GLN A 163 -9.87 -5.16 -1.37
C GLN A 163 -11.04 -4.21 -1.66
N PRO A 164 -11.46 -3.39 -0.67
CA PRO A 164 -12.36 -2.29 -0.97
C PRO A 164 -11.76 -1.40 -2.04
N ARG A 165 -12.59 -0.97 -2.98
CA ARG A 165 -12.17 0.00 -3.99
C ARG A 165 -12.06 1.36 -3.31
N TRP A 166 -10.97 2.07 -3.58
CA TRP A 166 -10.78 3.45 -3.14
C TRP A 166 -10.68 4.36 -4.35
N LEU A 167 -11.42 5.46 -4.32
CA LEU A 167 -11.27 6.58 -5.26
C LEU A 167 -10.27 7.55 -4.67
N GLU A 168 -9.26 7.90 -5.46
CA GLU A 168 -8.18 8.79 -5.05
C GLU A 168 -8.40 10.19 -5.61
N TYR A 169 -8.24 11.18 -4.74
CA TYR A 169 -8.33 12.60 -5.02
C TYR A 169 -7.06 13.29 -4.54
N SER A 170 -6.45 14.10 -5.41
CA SER A 170 -5.23 14.85 -5.09
C SER A 170 -5.53 16.33 -4.93
N PHE A 171 -5.09 16.89 -3.80
CA PHE A 171 -5.23 18.31 -3.45
C PHE A 171 -3.85 18.87 -3.14
N GLY A 172 -3.17 19.39 -4.17
CA GLY A 172 -1.76 19.79 -4.06
C GLY A 172 -0.87 18.61 -3.64
N ARG A 173 -0.26 18.69 -2.45
CA ARG A 173 0.58 17.60 -1.88
C ARG A 173 -0.22 16.60 -1.04
N LYS A 174 -1.50 16.85 -0.78
CA LYS A 174 -2.35 15.96 0.01
C LYS A 174 -3.12 15.02 -0.90
N ARG A 175 -3.34 13.80 -0.43
CA ARG A 175 -4.20 12.82 -1.11
C ARG A 175 -5.31 12.39 -0.19
N VAL A 176 -6.48 12.17 -0.76
CA VAL A 176 -7.69 11.75 -0.08
C VAL A 176 -8.25 10.54 -0.80
N PHE A 177 -8.61 9.54 -0.03
CA PHE A 177 -9.13 8.27 -0.49
C PHE A 177 -10.57 8.14 0.01
N LEU A 178 -11.52 8.01 -0.91
CA LEU A 178 -12.92 7.74 -0.63
C LEU A 178 -13.21 6.27 -0.92
N ARG A 179 -13.75 5.54 0.06
CA ARG A 179 -14.13 4.14 -0.12
C ARG A 179 -15.35 4.04 -1.05
N ASP A 180 -15.18 3.37 -2.17
CA ASP A 180 -16.19 3.18 -3.21
C ASP A 180 -16.77 1.77 -3.13
N GLU A 181 -17.64 1.58 -2.13
CA GLU A 181 -18.47 0.37 -2.02
C GLU A 181 -19.74 0.55 -2.87
N LYS A 182 -20.05 -0.46 -3.71
CA LYS A 182 -21.29 -0.47 -4.50
C LYS A 182 -22.50 -0.70 -3.58
N GLY A 183 -23.40 0.29 -3.54
CA GLY A 183 -24.81 0.08 -3.17
C GLY A 183 -25.16 0.05 -1.67
N ALA A 184 -26.36 0.56 -1.36
CA ALA A 184 -27.14 0.49 -0.12
C ALA A 184 -26.57 1.06 1.20
N ARG A 185 -25.25 1.13 1.42
CA ARG A 185 -24.69 1.53 2.73
C ARG A 185 -24.96 3.00 3.10
N PHE A 186 -24.96 3.87 2.10
CA PHE A 186 -25.13 5.31 2.30
C PHE A 186 -26.57 5.73 1.97
N LYS A 187 -27.37 6.05 3.00
CA LYS A 187 -28.74 6.57 2.85
C LYS A 187 -28.74 8.10 2.91
N GLY A 188 -29.76 8.74 2.32
CA GLY A 188 -29.99 10.18 2.42
C GLY A 188 -29.13 11.05 1.51
N GLU A 189 -29.67 12.21 1.14
CA GLU A 189 -29.04 13.17 0.21
C GLU A 189 -28.12 14.16 0.92
N LYS A 190 -28.44 14.53 2.16
CA LYS A 190 -27.64 15.48 2.95
C LYS A 190 -26.36 14.82 3.47
N LEU A 191 -25.22 15.46 3.23
CA LEU A 191 -23.92 15.02 3.71
C LEU A 191 -23.84 15.08 5.25
N ARG A 192 -23.51 13.95 5.87
CA ARG A 192 -23.15 13.85 7.29
C ARG A 192 -21.90 13.00 7.45
N LEU A 193 -20.99 13.48 8.29
CA LEU A 193 -19.67 12.89 8.54
C LEU A 193 -19.45 12.74 10.05
N SER A 194 -18.88 11.61 10.45
CA SER A 194 -18.58 11.29 11.83
C SER A 194 -17.11 10.90 12.02
N LEU A 195 -16.58 11.19 13.21
CA LEU A 195 -15.22 10.83 13.58
C LEU A 195 -15.10 9.32 13.76
N VAL A 196 -14.01 8.73 13.29
CA VAL A 196 -13.71 7.32 13.50
C VAL A 196 -12.92 7.18 14.79
N GLY A 197 -13.52 6.56 15.81
CA GLY A 197 -12.86 6.40 17.12
C GLY A 197 -12.75 7.70 17.93
N GLY A 198 -13.60 8.69 17.66
CA GLY A 198 -13.68 9.95 18.42
C GLY A 198 -12.60 10.99 18.08
N SER A 199 -11.74 10.74 17.09
CA SER A 199 -10.69 11.66 16.65
C SER A 199 -10.70 11.81 15.13
N MET A 200 -10.27 12.98 14.63
CA MET A 200 -10.05 13.23 13.20
C MET A 200 -8.83 12.45 12.69
N VAL A 201 -7.77 12.36 13.50
CA VAL A 201 -6.56 11.61 13.15
C VAL A 201 -6.57 10.28 13.87
N LEU A 202 -6.40 9.19 13.10
CA LEU A 202 -6.27 7.86 13.68
C LEU A 202 -4.88 7.71 14.32
N ARG A 203 -4.81 7.45 15.62
CA ARG A 203 -3.54 7.31 16.36
C ARG A 203 -2.90 5.93 16.20
N THR A 204 -3.01 5.37 15.01
CA THR A 204 -2.35 4.12 14.62
C THR A 204 -2.34 4.01 13.11
N VAL A 205 -1.35 3.27 12.59
CA VAL A 205 -1.25 2.92 11.16
C VAL A 205 -1.46 1.43 10.92
N SER A 206 -1.82 0.68 11.96
CA SER A 206 -2.05 -0.76 11.88
C SER A 206 -3.36 -1.07 11.17
N LYS A 207 -3.29 -1.79 10.04
CA LYS A 207 -4.49 -2.34 9.35
C LYS A 207 -5.31 -3.31 10.22
N ARG A 208 -4.73 -3.81 11.31
CA ARG A 208 -5.39 -4.70 12.27
C ARG A 208 -6.30 -3.96 13.26
N ASN A 209 -6.25 -2.63 13.29
CA ASN A 209 -7.12 -1.87 14.18
C ASN A 209 -8.59 -2.05 13.74
N PRO A 210 -9.51 -2.41 14.66
CA PRO A 210 -10.91 -2.66 14.32
C PRO A 210 -11.63 -1.44 13.72
N LEU A 211 -11.13 -0.23 13.97
CA LEU A 211 -11.67 1.01 13.40
C LEU A 211 -11.46 1.12 11.90
N VAL A 212 -10.47 0.43 11.32
CA VAL A 212 -10.16 0.50 9.87
C VAL A 212 -11.36 0.12 9.01
N GLY A 213 -12.18 -0.84 9.47
CA GLY A 213 -13.40 -1.24 8.78
C GLY A 213 -14.44 -0.11 8.66
N ARG A 214 -14.41 0.88 9.56
CA ARG A 214 -15.39 1.98 9.63
C ARG A 214 -14.99 3.22 8.83
N ILE A 215 -13.74 3.29 8.34
CA ILE A 215 -13.23 4.44 7.60
C ILE A 215 -13.80 4.42 6.18
N ASP A 216 -14.46 5.50 5.78
CA ASP A 216 -14.90 5.70 4.39
C ASP A 216 -14.16 6.84 3.70
N LEU A 217 -13.57 7.77 4.46
CA LEU A 217 -12.71 8.84 3.94
C LEU A 217 -11.38 8.82 4.69
N TRP A 218 -10.26 8.77 3.97
CA TRP A 218 -8.92 8.67 4.55
C TRP A 218 -7.95 9.62 3.83
N SER A 219 -7.14 10.39 4.56
CA SER A 219 -6.09 11.23 3.96
C SER A 219 -4.70 10.60 4.03
N SER A 220 -3.78 11.10 3.20
CA SER A 220 -2.35 10.77 3.25
C SER A 220 -1.63 11.22 4.54
N ARG A 221 -2.34 11.86 5.47
CA ARG A 221 -1.87 12.26 6.81
C ARG A 221 -2.62 11.53 7.93
N ASN A 222 -3.23 10.40 7.61
CA ASN A 222 -3.98 9.58 8.56
C ASN A 222 -5.22 10.25 9.20
N ALA A 223 -5.73 11.33 8.58
CA ALA A 223 -7.05 11.84 8.91
C ALA A 223 -8.11 10.86 8.39
N VAL A 224 -9.15 10.61 9.17
CA VAL A 224 -10.16 9.58 8.90
C VAL A 224 -11.57 10.07 9.25
N LEU A 225 -12.54 9.77 8.40
CA LEU A 225 -13.95 10.00 8.66
C LEU A 225 -14.81 8.82 8.21
N HIS A 226 -15.95 8.66 8.87
CA HIS A 226 -17.05 7.81 8.45
C HIS A 226 -18.08 8.66 7.70
N VAL A 227 -18.66 8.12 6.63
CA VAL A 227 -19.73 8.78 5.88
C VAL A 227 -21.07 8.21 6.35
N ASP A 228 -21.80 8.97 7.17
CA ASP A 228 -23.10 8.53 7.69
C ASP A 228 -24.19 8.61 6.60
N SER A 229 -24.17 9.68 5.79
CA SER A 229 -25.14 9.95 4.73
C SER A 229 -24.58 10.87 3.65
N GLY A 230 -25.21 10.91 2.47
CA GLY A 230 -24.88 11.86 1.42
C GLY A 230 -23.60 11.54 0.62
N PHE A 231 -23.25 10.26 0.48
CA PHE A 231 -22.06 9.81 -0.27
C PHE A 231 -21.97 10.38 -1.69
N ARG A 232 -23.09 10.41 -2.43
CA ARG A 232 -23.11 10.98 -3.79
C ARG A 232 -22.77 12.46 -3.80
N ALA A 233 -23.22 13.21 -2.79
CA ALA A 233 -22.90 14.63 -2.65
C ALA A 233 -21.41 14.81 -2.33
N LEU A 234 -20.87 14.04 -1.39
CA LEU A 234 -19.43 14.05 -1.07
C LEU A 234 -18.59 13.73 -2.31
N LYS A 235 -18.94 12.68 -3.05
CA LYS A 235 -18.23 12.29 -4.27
C LYS A 235 -18.23 13.42 -5.30
N LYS A 236 -19.38 14.06 -5.54
CA LYS A 236 -19.48 15.23 -6.44
C LYS A 236 -18.61 16.41 -5.97
N ILE A 237 -18.59 16.69 -4.66
CA ILE A 237 -17.73 17.73 -4.07
C ILE A 237 -16.27 17.39 -4.35
N LEU A 238 -15.82 16.17 -4.03
CA LEU A 238 -14.43 15.74 -4.26
C LEU A 238 -14.07 15.73 -5.75
N ASP A 239 -14.97 15.30 -6.63
CA ASP A 239 -14.78 15.33 -8.09
C ASP A 239 -14.64 16.78 -8.61
N ALA A 240 -15.40 17.73 -8.07
CA ALA A 240 -15.31 19.14 -8.44
C ALA A 240 -14.02 19.77 -7.90
N CYS A 241 -13.72 19.56 -6.62
CA CYS A 241 -12.53 20.08 -5.95
C CYS A 241 -11.24 19.51 -6.54
N GLY A 242 -11.23 18.22 -6.92
CA GLY A 242 -10.07 17.58 -7.56
C GLY A 242 -9.72 18.18 -8.92
N LYS A 243 -10.70 18.80 -9.61
CA LYS A 243 -10.48 19.51 -10.88
C LYS A 243 -9.99 20.95 -10.68
N THR A 244 -10.47 21.63 -9.64
CA THR A 244 -10.20 23.07 -9.42
C THR A 244 -9.07 23.34 -8.43
N GLY A 245 -8.66 22.34 -7.66
CA GLY A 245 -7.71 22.48 -6.54
C GLY A 245 -8.26 23.29 -5.36
N ARG A 246 -9.54 23.68 -5.38
CA ARG A 246 -10.20 24.48 -4.34
C ARG A 246 -11.44 23.78 -3.83
N LEU A 247 -11.70 23.92 -2.53
CA LEU A 247 -12.94 23.46 -1.91
C LEU A 247 -14.12 24.32 -2.37
N ALA A 248 -15.00 23.75 -3.20
CA ALA A 248 -16.26 24.36 -3.57
C ALA A 248 -17.38 23.76 -2.71
N GLY A 249 -17.58 24.33 -1.51
CA GLY A 249 -18.61 23.87 -0.58
C GLY A 249 -18.26 22.56 0.15
N GLY A 250 -18.90 22.37 1.30
CA GLY A 250 -18.65 21.28 2.23
C GLY A 250 -18.99 21.71 3.65
N GLY A 251 -19.45 20.78 4.50
CA GLY A 251 -19.63 21.09 5.92
C GLY A 251 -18.29 21.33 6.61
N GLU A 252 -18.30 22.02 7.75
CA GLU A 252 -17.12 22.37 8.57
C GLU A 252 -16.15 21.19 8.78
N LYS A 253 -16.68 19.99 9.08
CA LYS A 253 -15.90 18.76 9.24
C LYS A 253 -15.09 18.35 8.00
N LEU A 254 -15.60 18.58 6.80
CA LEU A 254 -14.87 18.25 5.57
C LEU A 254 -13.72 19.24 5.35
N ALA A 255 -13.91 20.51 5.71
CA ALA A 255 -12.86 21.51 5.66
C ALA A 255 -11.75 21.20 6.68
N GLU A 256 -12.12 20.87 7.93
CA GLU A 256 -11.17 20.39 8.94
C GLU A 256 -10.38 19.16 8.48
N PHE A 257 -11.08 18.15 7.92
CA PHE A 257 -10.45 16.94 7.41
C PHE A 257 -9.41 17.22 6.33
N LEU A 258 -9.69 18.18 5.44
CA LEU A 258 -8.77 18.57 4.37
C LEU A 258 -7.64 19.48 4.88
N ALA A 259 -7.85 20.17 6.01
CA ALA A 259 -6.83 20.98 6.68
C ALA A 259 -5.83 20.13 7.48
N ALA A 260 -6.26 19.01 8.08
CA ALA A 260 -5.40 18.01 8.73
C ALA A 260 -4.35 17.40 7.77
#